data_AF-A0A7R9JGN5-F1
#
_entry.id   AF-A0A7R9JGN5-F1
#
_cell.length_a   1.000
_cell.length_b   1.000
_cell.length_c   1.000
_cell.angle_alpha   90.00
_cell.angle_beta   90.00
_cell.angle_gamma   90.00
#
_symmetry.space_group_name_H-M   'P 1'
#
loop_
_entity.id
_entity.type
_entity.pdbx_description
1 polymer ?
#
loop_
_entity_poly.entity_id
_entity_poly.type
_entity_poly.pdbx_seq_one_letter_code
_entity_poly.pdbx_strand_id
1 'polypeptide(L)'
;MDPAGPMYDYNSTPNKNKLDSEDGIFVLAVHTNAKRLGSKEMLSTVDVWVNDGTSQPGCAASMEKVTGLCSHLRVIDIWAESIIGVQPIVGWQCDSWSTFEDGKCEKNSKIIMGDNINQSSRGQFFVPTGAKSPFAVLSEDYNDE
;
A
#
# COMPACT_ATOMS: atom_id res chain seq x y z
N MET A 1 7.20 -4.39 -3.61
CA MET A 1 7.16 -2.97 -3.21
C MET A 1 6.86 -2.15 -4.44
N ASP A 2 5.70 -1.52 -4.47
CA ASP A 2 5.08 -0.81 -5.60
C ASP A 2 5.35 -1.47 -6.97
N PRO A 3 4.83 -2.70 -7.20
CA PRO A 3 5.11 -3.48 -8.41
C PRO A 3 4.86 -2.65 -9.67
N ALA A 4 5.72 -2.72 -10.67
CA ALA A 4 5.58 -1.90 -11.88
C ALA A 4 4.27 -2.23 -12.62
N GLY A 5 3.50 -1.20 -12.97
CA GLY A 5 2.28 -1.32 -13.77
C GLY A 5 2.52 -1.32 -15.29
N PRO A 6 3.33 -0.41 -15.85
CA PRO A 6 3.59 -0.35 -17.29
C PRO A 6 4.11 -1.70 -17.83
N MET A 7 3.53 -2.17 -18.94
CA MET A 7 3.76 -3.50 -19.54
C MET A 7 3.19 -4.71 -18.78
N TYR A 8 2.88 -4.58 -17.49
CA TYR A 8 2.40 -5.69 -16.66
C TYR A 8 0.87 -5.70 -16.48
N ASP A 9 0.24 -4.52 -16.34
CA ASP A 9 -1.21 -4.35 -16.15
C ASP A 9 -2.03 -4.42 -17.45
N TYR A 10 -1.43 -4.90 -18.54
CA TYR A 10 -2.16 -5.08 -19.79
C TYR A 10 -2.91 -6.41 -19.77
N ASN A 11 -4.18 -6.41 -20.21
CA ASN A 11 -4.98 -7.63 -20.34
C ASN A 11 -4.31 -8.71 -21.22
N SER A 12 -3.40 -8.31 -22.12
CA SER A 12 -2.61 -9.22 -22.95
C SER A 12 -1.43 -9.87 -22.23
N THR A 13 -0.99 -9.32 -21.10
CA THR A 13 0.14 -9.83 -20.33
C THR A 13 -0.33 -11.02 -19.48
N PRO A 14 0.19 -12.24 -19.73
CA PRO A 14 -0.19 -13.42 -18.93
C PRO A 14 0.21 -13.28 -17.47
N ASN A 15 -0.57 -13.83 -16.54
CA ASN A 15 -0.27 -13.80 -15.09
C ASN A 15 1.13 -14.31 -14.76
N LYS A 16 1.58 -15.40 -15.40
CA LYS A 16 2.95 -15.93 -15.24
C LYS A 16 4.09 -14.96 -15.58
N ASN A 17 3.80 -13.83 -16.21
CA ASN A 17 4.77 -12.81 -16.60
C ASN A 17 4.71 -11.55 -15.70
N LYS A 18 3.84 -11.54 -14.69
CA LYS A 18 3.73 -10.49 -13.67
C LYS A 18 3.75 -11.13 -12.29
N LEU A 19 3.82 -10.32 -11.24
CA LEU A 19 3.70 -10.80 -9.88
C LEU A 19 2.33 -11.46 -9.69
N ASP A 20 2.31 -12.64 -9.09
CA ASP A 20 1.10 -13.36 -8.73
C ASP A 20 1.20 -13.91 -7.29
N SER A 21 0.04 -14.11 -6.66
CA SER A 21 -0.07 -14.77 -5.36
C SER A 21 0.52 -16.18 -5.30
N GLU A 22 0.63 -16.86 -6.45
CA GLU A 22 1.21 -18.21 -6.58
C GLU A 22 2.75 -18.23 -6.64
N ASP A 23 3.40 -17.07 -6.78
CA ASP A 23 4.87 -16.97 -6.90
C ASP A 23 5.62 -17.26 -5.58
N GLY A 24 4.90 -17.42 -4.47
CA GLY A 24 5.46 -17.74 -3.16
C GLY A 24 4.45 -18.35 -2.19
N ILE A 25 4.93 -18.76 -1.00
CA ILE A 25 4.07 -19.28 0.08
C ILE A 25 3.14 -18.17 0.60
N PHE A 26 3.66 -16.94 0.63
CA PHE A 26 2.96 -15.72 0.98
C PHE A 26 3.60 -14.58 0.19
N VAL A 27 2.79 -13.87 -0.59
CA VAL A 27 3.24 -12.74 -1.41
C VAL A 27 2.56 -11.48 -0.90
N LEU A 28 3.35 -10.45 -0.59
CA LEU A 28 2.89 -9.14 -0.15
C LEU A 28 3.24 -8.09 -1.22
N ALA A 29 2.23 -7.42 -1.74
CA ALA A 29 2.42 -6.20 -2.52
C ALA A 29 2.03 -4.98 -1.67
N VAL A 30 2.79 -3.90 -1.81
CA VAL A 30 2.51 -2.62 -1.14
C VAL A 30 2.47 -1.57 -2.25
N HIS A 31 1.33 -0.91 -2.41
CA HIS A 31 1.02 0.02 -3.48
C HIS A 31 1.05 1.45 -2.93
N THR A 32 1.84 2.30 -3.58
CA THR A 32 2.04 3.70 -3.22
C THR A 32 1.92 4.63 -4.42
N ASN A 33 2.07 4.12 -5.65
CA ASN A 33 1.89 4.89 -6.88
C ASN A 33 1.14 4.12 -7.98
N ALA A 34 0.10 3.40 -7.58
CA ALA A 34 -0.80 2.71 -8.48
C ALA A 34 -1.38 3.63 -9.56
N LYS A 35 -1.63 3.07 -10.75
CA LYS A 35 -2.13 3.77 -11.96
C LYS A 35 -1.13 4.75 -12.59
N ARG A 36 0.08 4.87 -12.04
CA ARG A 36 1.19 5.64 -12.59
C ARG A 36 2.37 4.72 -12.88
N LEU A 37 3.37 4.69 -12.00
CA LEU A 37 4.49 3.76 -12.14
C LEU A 37 4.16 2.39 -11.55
N GLY A 38 3.34 2.37 -10.49
CA GLY A 38 2.88 1.16 -9.82
C GLY A 38 1.64 0.53 -10.46
N SER A 39 1.49 -0.77 -10.25
CA SER A 39 0.35 -1.58 -10.67
C SER A 39 -0.91 -1.18 -9.92
N LYS A 40 -2.03 -1.18 -10.64
CA LYS A 40 -3.38 -0.96 -10.09
C LYS A 40 -4.12 -2.27 -9.77
N GLU A 41 -3.50 -3.40 -10.05
CA GLU A 41 -4.11 -4.71 -9.87
C GLU A 41 -3.81 -5.26 -8.47
N MET A 42 -4.70 -6.13 -7.98
CA MET A 42 -4.37 -7.01 -6.86
C MET A 42 -3.53 -8.17 -7.39
N LEU A 43 -2.26 -8.22 -6.98
CA LEU A 43 -1.25 -9.09 -7.57
C LEU A 43 -0.78 -10.18 -6.59
N SER A 44 -1.27 -10.18 -5.35
CA SER A 44 -0.58 -10.90 -4.28
C SER A 44 -1.54 -11.55 -3.27
N THR A 45 -0.97 -12.26 -2.31
CA THR A 45 -1.73 -12.86 -1.21
C THR A 45 -2.37 -11.79 -0.33
N VAL A 46 -1.63 -10.69 -0.12
CA VAL A 46 -2.07 -9.49 0.59
C VAL A 46 -1.59 -8.26 -0.19
N ASP A 47 -2.54 -7.45 -0.66
CA ASP A 47 -2.23 -6.17 -1.29
C ASP A 47 -2.50 -5.04 -0.28
N VAL A 48 -1.47 -4.28 0.06
CA VAL A 48 -1.57 -3.12 0.94
C VAL A 48 -1.59 -1.86 0.09
N TRP A 49 -2.64 -1.07 0.20
CA TRP A 49 -2.74 0.25 -0.41
C TRP A 49 -2.40 1.29 0.65
N VAL A 50 -1.27 1.97 0.47
CA VAL A 50 -0.88 3.04 1.38
C VAL A 50 -1.60 4.32 0.96
N ASN A 51 -2.33 4.91 1.89
CA ASN A 51 -3.32 5.94 1.60
C ASN A 51 -4.25 5.44 0.47
N ASP A 52 -4.57 6.29 -0.51
CA ASP A 52 -5.36 5.89 -1.68
C ASP A 52 -4.61 4.95 -2.65
N GLY A 53 -3.36 4.62 -2.36
CA GLY A 53 -2.48 3.79 -3.16
C GLY A 53 -1.86 4.50 -4.37
N THR A 54 -2.15 5.78 -4.61
CA THR A 54 -1.74 6.49 -5.84
C THR A 54 -0.78 7.65 -5.58
N SER A 55 -1.06 8.50 -4.59
CA SER A 55 -0.29 9.72 -4.34
C SER A 55 -0.03 9.87 -2.86
N GLN A 56 1.25 9.96 -2.50
CA GLN A 56 1.63 9.92 -1.09
C GLN A 56 1.79 11.32 -0.49
N PRO A 57 1.33 11.54 0.75
CA PRO A 57 1.59 12.79 1.47
C PRO A 57 3.08 13.15 1.47
N GLY A 58 3.36 14.45 1.32
CA GLY A 58 4.73 14.97 1.20
C GLY A 58 5.32 14.93 -0.22
N CYS A 59 4.67 14.30 -1.20
CA CYS A 59 5.12 14.26 -2.59
C CYS A 59 4.54 15.38 -3.47
N ALA A 60 4.38 16.62 -2.97
CA ALA A 60 3.68 17.68 -3.72
C ALA A 60 4.52 18.44 -4.78
N ALA A 61 5.81 18.12 -4.94
CA ALA A 61 6.71 18.86 -5.83
C ALA A 61 6.33 18.70 -7.32
N SER A 62 6.69 19.68 -8.16
CA SER A 62 6.40 19.68 -9.61
C SER A 62 6.83 18.38 -10.32
N MET A 63 7.92 17.78 -9.87
CA MET A 63 8.44 16.52 -10.41
C MET A 63 7.57 15.30 -10.08
N GLU A 64 6.83 15.28 -8.97
CA GLU A 64 5.86 14.20 -8.70
C GLU A 64 4.73 14.24 -9.71
N LYS A 65 4.19 15.44 -9.99
CA LYS A 65 3.11 15.58 -10.99
C LYS A 65 3.53 15.07 -12.37
N VAL A 66 4.81 15.15 -12.70
CA VAL A 66 5.35 14.68 -13.99
C VAL A 66 5.72 13.20 -13.95
N THR A 67 6.40 12.73 -12.90
CA THR A 67 7.05 11.40 -12.90
C THR A 67 6.34 10.36 -12.04
N GLY A 68 5.66 10.74 -10.96
CA GLY A 68 5.17 9.80 -9.95
C GLY A 68 6.27 9.21 -9.06
N LEU A 69 7.53 9.63 -9.23
CA LEU A 69 8.68 8.95 -8.64
C LEU A 69 8.75 9.08 -7.11
N CYS A 70 8.31 10.20 -6.54
CA CYS A 70 8.31 10.36 -5.08
C CYS A 70 7.33 9.38 -4.44
N SER A 71 6.10 9.30 -4.97
CA SER A 71 5.12 8.34 -4.46
C SER A 71 5.56 6.90 -4.70
N HIS A 72 6.17 6.61 -5.88
CA HIS A 72 6.64 5.26 -6.22
C HIS A 72 7.75 4.78 -5.28
N LEU A 73 8.67 5.66 -4.88
CA LEU A 73 9.75 5.34 -3.96
C LEU A 73 9.34 5.37 -2.49
N ARG A 74 8.18 5.95 -2.15
CA ARG A 74 7.71 6.08 -0.76
C ARG A 74 7.60 4.73 -0.05
N VAL A 75 7.28 3.66 -0.78
CA VAL A 75 7.19 2.30 -0.25
C VAL A 75 8.48 1.87 0.46
N ILE A 76 9.65 2.36 0.03
CA ILE A 76 10.95 2.04 0.62
C ILE A 76 11.04 2.64 2.02
N ASP A 77 10.68 3.91 2.18
CA ASP A 77 10.72 4.60 3.47
C ASP A 77 9.77 3.95 4.48
N ILE A 78 8.53 3.66 4.05
CA ILE A 78 7.50 3.09 4.92
C ILE A 78 7.86 1.64 5.30
N TRP A 79 8.38 0.84 4.36
CA TRP A 79 8.83 -0.53 4.66
C TRP A 79 10.07 -0.55 5.57
N ALA A 80 11.00 0.39 5.41
CA ALA A 80 12.13 0.50 6.32
C ALA A 80 11.66 0.86 7.74
N GLU A 81 10.73 1.80 7.87
CA GLU A 81 10.19 2.22 9.17
C GLU A 81 9.38 1.10 9.86
N SER A 82 8.62 0.31 9.09
CA SER A 82 7.85 -0.81 9.62
C SER A 82 8.73 -1.88 10.28
N ILE A 83 9.96 -2.08 9.79
CA ILE A 83 10.94 -3.00 10.37
C ILE A 83 11.61 -2.40 11.63
N ILE A 84 11.92 -1.09 11.61
CA ILE A 84 12.55 -0.42 12.76
C ILE A 84 11.61 -0.43 13.98
N GLY A 85 10.30 -0.44 13.74
CA GLY A 85 9.31 -0.62 14.80
C GLY A 85 9.16 0.60 15.71
N VAL A 86 9.37 1.82 15.16
CA VAL A 86 9.14 3.08 15.90
C VAL A 86 7.68 3.16 16.37
N GLN A 87 6.75 2.80 15.48
CA GLN A 87 5.32 2.70 15.76
C GLN A 87 4.69 1.65 14.82
N PRO A 88 3.68 0.88 15.27
CA PRO A 88 3.00 -0.06 14.39
C PRO A 88 2.29 0.65 13.24
N ILE A 89 2.62 0.26 12.00
CA ILE A 89 1.92 0.72 10.81
C ILE A 89 0.72 -0.21 10.58
N VAL A 90 -0.46 0.24 11.00
CA VAL A 90 -1.69 -0.58 10.99
C VAL A 90 -2.43 -0.42 9.67
N GLY A 91 -2.91 -1.54 9.12
CA GLY A 91 -3.77 -1.57 7.94
C GLY A 91 -5.10 -2.24 8.22
N TRP A 92 -6.18 -1.73 7.61
CA TRP A 92 -7.54 -2.24 7.77
C TRP A 92 -8.01 -2.95 6.51
N GLN A 93 -8.56 -4.15 6.66
CA GLN A 93 -9.19 -4.87 5.56
C GLN A 93 -10.44 -4.12 5.11
N CYS A 94 -10.52 -3.77 3.83
CA CYS A 94 -11.65 -3.03 3.31
C CYS A 94 -11.84 -3.30 1.81
N ASP A 95 -13.03 -3.03 1.29
CA ASP A 95 -13.35 -3.31 -0.12
C ASP A 95 -12.84 -2.20 -1.06
N SER A 96 -12.68 -0.98 -0.54
CA SER A 96 -12.21 0.18 -1.30
C SER A 96 -11.73 1.29 -0.37
N TRP A 97 -10.90 2.20 -0.90
CA TRP A 97 -10.45 3.39 -0.19
C TRP A 97 -11.62 4.26 0.30
N SER A 98 -12.65 4.47 -0.53
CA SER A 98 -13.80 5.28 -0.11
C SER A 98 -14.58 4.65 1.04
N THR A 99 -14.66 3.31 1.10
CA THR A 99 -15.31 2.62 2.22
C THR A 99 -14.46 2.70 3.50
N PHE A 100 -13.14 2.76 3.33
CA PHE A 100 -12.19 2.97 4.41
C PHE A 100 -12.31 4.40 4.98
N GLU A 101 -12.32 5.42 4.13
CA GLU A 101 -12.52 6.84 4.51
C GLU A 101 -13.87 7.06 5.21
N ASP A 102 -14.92 6.35 4.79
CA ASP A 102 -16.25 6.40 5.44
C ASP A 102 -16.26 5.74 6.84
N GLY A 103 -15.14 5.22 7.35
CA GLY A 103 -15.05 4.55 8.65
C GLY A 103 -15.75 3.18 8.73
N LYS A 104 -16.19 2.63 7.60
CA LYS A 104 -17.02 1.41 7.56
C LYS A 104 -16.25 0.12 7.83
N CYS A 105 -14.92 0.19 7.85
CA CYS A 105 -14.02 -0.95 7.99
C CYS A 105 -13.31 -1.03 9.35
N GLU A 106 -13.66 -0.17 10.32
CA GLU A 106 -13.01 -0.11 11.64
C GLU A 106 -13.01 -1.45 12.40
N LYS A 107 -14.08 -2.23 12.22
CA LYS A 107 -14.29 -3.55 12.88
C LYS A 107 -13.76 -4.73 12.08
N ASN A 108 -13.25 -4.49 10.88
CA ASN A 108 -12.70 -5.56 10.04
C ASN A 108 -11.33 -6.02 10.56
N SER A 109 -10.81 -7.10 9.97
CA SER A 109 -9.47 -7.60 10.25
C SER A 109 -8.43 -6.51 10.02
N LYS A 110 -7.39 -6.51 10.85
CA LYS A 110 -6.26 -5.58 10.75
C LYS A 110 -4.96 -6.35 10.54
N ILE A 111 -4.01 -5.71 9.90
CA ILE A 111 -2.61 -6.14 9.84
C ILE A 111 -1.72 -5.09 10.48
N ILE A 112 -0.56 -5.54 10.94
CA ILE A 112 0.59 -4.67 11.18
C ILE A 112 1.53 -4.92 9.99
N MET A 113 1.79 -3.89 9.21
CA MET A 113 2.73 -3.97 8.10
C MET A 113 4.15 -4.11 8.65
N GLY A 114 4.98 -4.95 8.04
CA GLY A 114 6.32 -5.27 8.53
C GLY A 114 6.74 -6.69 8.14
N ASP A 115 7.95 -7.08 8.55
CA ASP A 115 8.48 -8.43 8.38
C ASP A 115 7.73 -9.48 9.22
N ASN A 116 7.11 -9.04 10.31
CA ASN A 116 6.29 -9.85 11.21
C ASN A 116 4.80 -9.92 10.83
N ILE A 117 4.43 -9.52 9.61
CA ILE A 117 3.04 -9.59 9.14
C ILE A 117 2.47 -11.01 9.27
N ASN A 118 1.20 -11.11 9.72
CA ASN A 118 0.53 -12.39 9.85
C ASN A 118 0.35 -13.06 8.48
N GLN A 119 1.09 -14.13 8.22
CA GLN A 119 1.07 -14.85 6.94
C GLN A 119 -0.26 -15.61 6.68
N SER A 120 -1.19 -15.63 7.63
CA SER A 120 -2.57 -16.11 7.41
C SER A 120 -3.51 -15.02 6.83
N SER A 121 -3.09 -13.76 6.82
CA SER A 121 -3.89 -12.64 6.28
C SER A 121 -4.09 -12.79 4.77
N ARG A 122 -5.27 -12.38 4.26
CA ARG A 122 -5.62 -12.48 2.85
C ARG A 122 -6.43 -11.26 2.41
N GLY A 123 -6.29 -10.86 1.15
CA GLY A 123 -7.06 -9.79 0.54
C GLY A 123 -6.37 -8.43 0.67
N GLN A 124 -7.13 -7.35 0.47
CA GLN A 124 -6.59 -6.00 0.45
C GLN A 124 -6.75 -5.25 1.77
N PHE A 125 -5.79 -4.38 2.07
CA PHE A 125 -5.75 -3.58 3.29
C PHE A 125 -5.38 -2.13 2.94
N PHE A 126 -5.94 -1.18 3.67
CA PHE A 126 -5.62 0.24 3.53
C PHE A 126 -4.84 0.71 4.76
N VAL A 127 -3.72 1.39 4.51
CA VAL A 127 -2.79 1.87 5.52
C VAL A 127 -2.66 3.39 5.39
N PRO A 128 -3.25 4.19 6.29
CA PRO A 128 -3.04 5.63 6.29
C PRO A 128 -1.62 5.94 6.79
N THR A 129 -0.97 6.93 6.18
CA THR A 129 0.37 7.41 6.61
C THR A 129 0.51 8.92 6.44
N GLY A 130 1.37 9.54 7.26
CA GLY A 130 1.69 10.95 7.21
C GLY A 130 2.71 11.32 6.13
N ALA A 131 3.01 12.63 6.02
CA ALA A 131 3.93 13.16 5.00
C ALA A 131 5.43 12.96 5.31
N LYS A 132 5.77 12.65 6.56
CA LYS A 132 7.14 12.57 7.09
C LYS A 132 7.25 11.44 8.12
N SER A 133 8.46 10.96 8.34
CA SER A 133 8.75 10.01 9.43
C SER A 133 8.57 10.66 10.82
N PRO A 134 8.00 9.95 11.82
CA PRO A 134 7.36 8.65 11.68
C PRO A 134 6.10 8.74 10.80
N PHE A 135 6.00 7.87 9.80
CA PHE A 135 4.93 7.84 8.81
C PHE A 135 3.65 7.23 9.36
N ALA A 136 3.75 6.36 10.37
CA ALA A 136 2.58 5.85 11.06
C ALA A 136 1.70 7.00 11.58
N VAL A 137 0.40 6.93 11.33
CA VAL A 137 -0.59 7.83 11.96
C VAL A 137 -1.32 7.07 13.06
N LEU A 138 -1.58 7.75 14.18
CA LEU A 138 -2.38 7.17 15.25
C LEU A 138 -3.84 7.09 14.79
N SER A 139 -4.55 6.03 15.20
CA SER A 139 -5.96 5.83 14.82
C SER A 139 -6.90 6.95 15.31
N GLU A 140 -6.47 7.77 16.27
CA GLU A 140 -7.22 8.93 16.77
C GLU A 140 -7.04 10.14 15.85
N ASP A 141 -5.89 10.29 15.18
CA ASP A 141 -5.58 11.44 14.32
C ASP A 141 -6.21 11.34 12.91
N TYR A 142 -6.57 10.13 12.46
CA TYR A 142 -7.15 9.92 11.12
C TYR A 142 -8.63 10.31 11.02
N ASN A 143 -9.38 10.32 12.13
CA ASN A 143 -10.81 10.62 12.14
C ASN A 143 -11.12 12.13 12.33
N ASP A 144 -10.10 12.98 12.39
CA ASP A 144 -10.20 14.42 12.68
C ASP A 144 -9.88 15.34 11.46
N GLU A 145 -9.65 14.78 10.26
CA GLU A 145 -9.51 15.52 8.99
C GLU A 145 -10.74 15.36 8.06
#